data_AF-A0A4Y2EK46-F1
#
_entry.id   AF-A0A4Y2EK46-F1
#
_cell.length_a   1.000
_cell.length_b   1.000
_cell.length_c   1.000
_cell.angle_alpha   90.00
_cell.angle_beta   90.00
_cell.angle_gamma   90.00
#
_symmetry.space_group_name_H-M   'P 1'
#
loop_
_entity.id
_entity.type
_entity.pdbx_description
1 polymer ?
#
loop_
_entity_poly.entity_id
_entity_poly.type
_entity_poly.pdbx_seq_one_letter_code
_entity_poly.pdbx_strand_id
1 'polypeptide(L)'
;MQKEEHEEWMYIDEDLPVAATLTDLEICQAVCEQDQAIKDDDSVGDECVKENPPTNAEMRQALLKRSLKHCSTDFKKQYECKQYINELLRTNCRQATINEFFNC
;
A
#
# COMPACT_ATOMS: atom_id res chain seq x y z
N MET A 1 12.46 8.91 -11.73
CA MET A 1 11.92 9.33 -10.43
C MET A 1 12.84 10.37 -9.86
N GLN A 2 12.45 11.61 -10.11
CA GLN A 2 13.04 12.76 -9.46
C GLN A 2 12.60 12.78 -7.99
N LYS A 3 13.33 13.51 -7.14
CA LYS A 3 13.04 13.57 -5.70
C LYS A 3 11.66 14.20 -5.45
N GLU A 4 11.30 15.24 -6.20
CA GLU A 4 9.98 15.89 -6.15
C GLU A 4 8.86 14.91 -6.51
N GLU A 5 9.00 14.16 -7.61
CA GLU A 5 8.00 13.14 -7.98
C GLU A 5 7.78 12.13 -6.84
N HIS A 6 8.86 11.64 -6.22
CA HIS A 6 8.75 10.71 -5.09
C HIS A 6 8.05 11.34 -3.88
N GLU A 7 8.38 12.60 -3.55
CA GLU A 7 7.75 13.34 -2.45
C GLU A 7 6.27 13.62 -2.70
N GLU A 8 5.88 13.94 -3.94
CA GLU A 8 4.47 14.07 -4.33
C GLU A 8 3.70 12.74 -4.18
N TRP A 9 4.28 11.62 -4.61
CA TRP A 9 3.65 10.30 -4.46
C TRP A 9 3.51 9.89 -2.98
N MET A 10 4.50 10.20 -2.14
CA MET A 10 4.41 9.97 -0.69
C MET A 10 3.35 10.86 -0.03
N TYR A 11 3.25 12.13 -0.47
CA TYR A 11 2.27 13.08 0.05
C TYR A 11 0.82 12.64 -0.26
N ILE A 12 0.57 12.14 -1.47
CA ILE A 12 -0.75 11.61 -1.87
C ILE A 12 -1.17 10.40 -1.02
N ASP A 13 -0.23 9.56 -0.61
CA ASP A 13 -0.48 8.42 0.30
C ASP A 13 -0.80 8.87 1.73
N GLU A 14 -0.11 9.91 2.22
CA GLU A 14 -0.31 10.47 3.57
C GLU A 14 -1.60 11.31 3.71
N ASP A 15 -2.03 12.03 2.67
CA ASP A 15 -3.21 12.91 2.69
C ASP A 15 -4.55 12.18 2.53
N LEU A 16 -4.54 10.88 2.23
CA LEU A 16 -5.76 10.10 2.04
C LEU A 16 -6.43 9.87 3.42
N PRO A 17 -7.65 10.39 3.65
CA PRO A 17 -8.23 10.44 4.99
C PRO A 17 -8.39 9.05 5.60
N VAL A 18 -7.76 8.86 6.76
CA VAL A 18 -7.84 7.67 7.63
C VAL A 18 -9.21 7.59 8.32
N ALA A 19 -10.31 7.72 7.56
CA ALA A 19 -11.66 7.60 8.09
C ALA A 19 -12.20 6.18 7.83
N ALA A 20 -12.62 5.51 8.90
CA ALA A 20 -13.13 4.14 9.04
C ALA A 20 -12.08 3.04 9.25
N THR A 21 -12.00 2.61 10.52
CA THR A 21 -11.29 1.48 11.10
C THR A 21 -11.94 0.15 10.71
N LEU A 22 -12.23 -0.06 9.42
CA LEU A 22 -12.73 -1.35 8.95
C LEU A 22 -11.56 -2.32 8.86
N THR A 23 -11.56 -3.31 9.75
CA THR A 23 -10.51 -4.32 9.83
C THR A 23 -10.68 -5.38 8.75
N ASP A 24 -9.58 -6.01 8.36
CA ASP A 24 -9.61 -7.11 7.38
C ASP A 24 -10.59 -8.22 7.77
N LEU A 25 -10.79 -8.43 9.08
CA LEU A 25 -11.71 -9.41 9.62
C LEU A 25 -13.17 -9.07 9.31
N GLU A 26 -13.57 -7.81 9.51
CA GLU A 26 -14.92 -7.32 9.23
C GLU A 26 -15.22 -7.35 7.73
N ILE A 27 -14.21 -7.10 6.88
CA ILE A 27 -14.36 -7.20 5.42
C ILE A 27 -14.51 -8.66 4.98
N CYS A 28 -13.68 -9.57 5.49
CA CYS A 28 -13.79 -10.99 5.20
C CYS A 28 -15.14 -11.54 5.67
N GLN A 29 -15.59 -11.14 6.86
CA GLN A 29 -16.89 -11.54 7.39
C GLN A 29 -18.04 -11.04 6.51
N ALA A 30 -18.02 -9.77 6.10
CA ALA A 30 -19.02 -9.21 5.19
C ALA A 30 -19.08 -9.92 3.83
N VAL A 31 -17.92 -10.28 3.27
CA VAL A 31 -17.85 -11.06 2.01
C VAL A 31 -18.43 -12.45 2.21
N CYS A 32 -18.09 -13.12 3.31
CA CYS A 32 -18.61 -14.45 3.62
C CYS A 32 -20.13 -14.45 3.85
N GLU A 33 -20.66 -13.47 4.58
CA GLU A 33 -22.10 -13.32 4.83
C GLU A 33 -22.87 -13.00 3.54
N GLN A 34 -22.32 -12.16 2.66
CA GLN A 34 -22.93 -11.86 1.36
C GLN A 34 -22.93 -13.08 0.43
N ASP A 35 -21.86 -13.86 0.40
CA ASP A 35 -21.78 -15.11 -0.38
C ASP A 35 -22.72 -16.21 0.13
N GLN A 36 -23.01 -16.24 1.44
CA GLN A 36 -23.99 -17.14 2.04
C GLN A 36 -25.43 -16.70 1.74
N ALA A 37 -25.72 -15.40 1.86
CA ALA A 37 -27.03 -14.85 1.54
C ALA A 37 -27.45 -15.04 0.06
N ILE A 38 -26.48 -15.17 -0.86
CA ILE A 38 -26.73 -15.48 -2.28
C ILE A 38 -27.02 -16.99 -2.49
N LYS A 39 -26.57 -17.86 -1.57
CA LYS A 39 -26.75 -19.31 -1.64
C LYS A 39 -28.01 -19.80 -0.90
N ASP A 40 -28.47 -19.06 0.10
CA ASP A 40 -29.56 -19.45 1.01
C ASP A 40 -30.96 -18.93 0.59
N ASP A 41 -31.27 -18.88 -0.71
CA ASP A 41 -32.67 -18.70 -1.17
C ASP A 41 -33.54 -19.96 -0.92
N ASP A 42 -33.06 -20.91 -0.11
CA ASP A 42 -33.75 -22.17 0.21
C ASP A 42 -33.70 -22.61 1.70
N SER A 43 -33.23 -21.78 2.64
CA SER A 43 -33.28 -22.15 4.07
C SER A 43 -33.64 -20.98 4.99
N VAL A 44 -34.85 -21.10 5.56
CA VAL A 44 -35.40 -20.19 6.57
C VAL A 44 -34.72 -20.43 7.93
N GLY A 45 -34.11 -19.37 8.47
CA GLY A 45 -34.04 -19.14 9.91
C GLY A 45 -32.65 -19.14 10.52
N ASP A 46 -32.07 -17.95 10.70
CA ASP A 46 -31.47 -17.58 11.98
C ASP A 46 -31.47 -16.05 12.12
N GLU A 47 -31.81 -15.58 13.32
CA GLU A 47 -32.01 -14.17 13.66
C GLU A 47 -30.64 -13.50 13.87
N CYS A 48 -29.92 -13.27 12.77
CA CYS A 48 -28.63 -12.59 12.81
C CYS A 48 -28.82 -11.12 13.23
N VAL A 49 -28.12 -10.69 14.28
CA VAL A 49 -28.10 -9.30 14.75
C VAL A 49 -27.76 -8.42 13.56
N LYS A 50 -28.71 -7.56 13.19
CA LYS A 50 -28.63 -6.67 12.03
C LYS A 50 -27.65 -5.52 12.27
N GLU A 51 -26.38 -5.83 12.47
CA GLU A 51 -25.33 -4.89 12.12
C GLU A 51 -25.34 -4.78 10.59
N ASN A 52 -25.44 -3.54 10.07
CA ASN A 52 -25.43 -3.37 8.63
C ASN A 52 -24.08 -3.84 8.11
N PRO A 53 -24.03 -4.82 7.19
CA PRO A 53 -22.78 -5.20 6.58
C PRO A 53 -22.16 -3.98 5.89
N PRO A 54 -20.82 -3.88 5.89
CA PRO A 54 -20.08 -2.83 5.20
C PRO A 54 -20.63 -2.59 3.80
N THR A 55 -20.89 -1.34 3.48
CA THR A 55 -21.36 -0.92 2.17
C THR A 55 -20.28 -1.22 1.13
N ASN A 56 -20.67 -1.55 -0.11
CA ASN A 56 -19.73 -1.76 -1.22
C ASN A 56 -18.74 -0.58 -1.40
N ALA A 57 -19.18 0.65 -1.10
CA ALA A 57 -18.33 1.83 -1.07
C ALA A 57 -17.22 1.73 0.01
N GLU A 58 -17.56 1.28 1.21
CA GLU A 58 -16.63 1.12 2.35
C GLU A 58 -15.63 0.00 2.08
N MET A 59 -16.09 -1.11 1.50
CA MET A 59 -15.22 -2.24 1.11
C MET A 59 -14.21 -1.84 0.03
N ARG A 60 -14.64 -1.11 -1.01
CA ARG A 60 -13.75 -0.60 -2.06
C ARG A 60 -12.71 0.36 -1.50
N GLN A 61 -13.11 1.24 -0.60
CA GLN A 61 -12.21 2.18 0.04
C GLN A 61 -11.17 1.47 0.91
N ALA A 62 -11.57 0.43 1.65
CA ALA A 62 -10.65 -0.36 2.48
C ALA A 62 -9.63 -1.14 1.63
N LEU A 63 -10.06 -1.76 0.51
CA LEU A 63 -9.17 -2.45 -0.42
C LEU A 63 -8.17 -1.49 -1.08
N LEU A 64 -8.63 -0.30 -1.48
CA LEU A 64 -7.75 0.75 -2.01
C LEU A 64 -6.70 1.18 -0.98
N LYS A 65 -7.10 1.45 0.26
CA LYS A 65 -6.16 1.79 1.36
C LYS A 65 -5.12 0.70 1.60
N ARG A 66 -5.55 -0.57 1.65
CA ARG A 66 -4.65 -1.70 1.83
C ARG A 66 -3.63 -1.78 0.70
N SER A 67 -4.09 -1.63 -0.53
CA SER A 67 -3.23 -1.68 -1.71
C SER A 67 -2.22 -0.53 -1.71
N LEU A 68 -2.67 0.69 -1.42
CA LEU A 68 -1.82 1.88 -1.31
C LEU A 68 -0.72 1.71 -0.26
N LYS A 69 -1.08 1.23 0.93
CA LYS A 69 -0.13 1.02 2.03
C LYS A 69 1.00 0.04 1.66
N HIS A 70 0.66 -1.08 1.02
CA HIS A 70 1.67 -2.02 0.54
C HIS A 70 2.55 -1.38 -0.54
N CYS A 71 1.95 -0.72 -1.53
CA CYS A 71 2.67 -0.05 -2.61
C CYS A 71 3.60 1.06 -2.09
N SER A 72 3.16 1.88 -1.13
CA SER A 72 3.94 2.98 -0.54
C SER A 72 5.19 2.47 0.17
N THR A 73 5.05 1.41 0.99
CA THR A 73 6.20 0.83 1.69
C THR A 73 7.22 0.18 0.76
N ASP A 74 6.77 -0.49 -0.30
CA ASP A 74 7.64 -1.10 -1.29
C ASP A 74 8.33 -0.04 -2.16
N PHE A 75 7.60 1.01 -2.53
CA PHE A 75 8.11 2.14 -3.31
C PHE A 75 9.20 2.91 -2.57
N LYS A 76 8.99 3.22 -1.29
CA LYS A 76 9.97 3.89 -0.44
C LYS A 76 11.28 3.11 -0.36
N LYS A 77 11.21 1.79 -0.10
CA LYS A 77 12.39 0.92 -0.06
C LYS A 77 13.12 0.89 -1.40
N GLN A 78 12.39 0.82 -2.51
CA GLN A 78 13.00 0.84 -3.85
C GLN A 78 13.72 2.17 -4.12
N TYR A 79 13.12 3.30 -3.71
CA TYR A 79 13.73 4.62 -3.86
C TYR A 79 15.01 4.75 -3.03
N GLU A 80 14.97 4.35 -1.74
CA GLU A 80 16.14 4.35 -0.86
C GLU A 80 17.29 3.50 -1.40
N CYS A 81 16.99 2.28 -1.86
CA CYS A 81 17.97 1.40 -2.51
C CYS A 81 18.60 2.06 -3.75
N LYS A 82 17.79 2.71 -4.58
CA LYS A 82 18.28 3.39 -5.79
C LYS A 82 19.18 4.58 -5.44
N GLN A 83 18.84 5.37 -4.42
CA GLN A 83 19.67 6.48 -3.97
C GLN A 83 21.01 5.99 -3.43
N TYR A 84 21.01 4.93 -2.64
CA TYR A 84 22.22 4.31 -2.10
C TYR A 84 23.18 3.83 -3.21
N ILE A 85 22.65 3.14 -4.23
CA ILE A 85 23.44 2.68 -5.37
C ILE A 85 24.05 3.88 -6.13
N ASN A 86 23.28 4.94 -6.36
CA ASN A 86 23.76 6.12 -7.06
C ASN A 86 24.90 6.83 -6.30
N GLU A 87 24.77 6.96 -4.99
CA GLU A 87 25.84 7.55 -4.15
C GLU A 87 27.09 6.67 -4.16
N LEU A 88 26.95 5.35 -4.04
CA LEU A 88 28.07 4.40 -4.17
C LEU A 88 28.81 4.54 -5.50
N LEU A 89 28.06 4.61 -6.61
CA LEU A 89 28.63 4.80 -7.95
C LEU A 89 29.37 6.13 -8.03
N ARG A 90 28.79 7.20 -7.50
CA ARG A 90 29.42 8.53 -7.47
C ARG A 90 30.72 8.55 -6.67
N THR A 91 30.75 7.89 -5.52
CA THR A 91 31.98 7.76 -4.70
C THR A 91 33.04 6.93 -5.41
N ASN A 92 32.66 5.83 -6.06
CA ASN A 92 33.58 4.99 -6.81
C ASN A 92 34.17 5.74 -8.02
N CYS A 93 33.36 6.50 -8.76
CA CYS A 93 33.87 7.33 -9.86
C CYS A 93 34.91 8.35 -9.38
N ARG A 94 34.63 9.04 -8.26
CA ARG A 94 35.59 9.99 -7.67
C ARG A 94 36.88 9.30 -7.25
N GLN A 95 36.79 8.12 -6.63
CA GLN A 95 37.95 7.35 -6.22
C GLN A 95 38.77 6.87 -7.42
N ALA A 96 38.11 6.43 -8.50
CA ALA A 96 38.78 6.05 -9.74
C ALA A 96 39.58 7.21 -10.33
N THR A 97 38.99 8.41 -10.41
CA THR A 97 39.70 9.63 -10.87
C THR A 97 40.90 9.97 -10.00
N ILE A 98 40.78 9.84 -8.67
CA ILE A 98 41.90 10.07 -7.75
C ILE A 98 43.01 9.04 -7.96
N ASN A 99 42.64 7.76 -8.11
CA ASN A 99 43.60 6.69 -8.35
C ASN A 99 44.34 6.86 -9.67
N GLU A 100 43.68 7.34 -10.73
CA GLU A 100 44.34 7.68 -11.99
C GLU A 100 45.41 8.77 -11.79
N PHE A 101 45.13 9.80 -10.99
CA PHE A 101 46.06 10.89 -10.73
C PHE A 101 47.33 10.45 -9.99
N PHE A 102 47.21 9.51 -9.05
CA PHE A 102 48.35 9.00 -8.27
C PHE A 102 49.13 7.87 -8.94
N ASN A 103 48.62 7.28 -10.03
CA ASN A 103 49.29 6.23 -10.80
C ASN A 103 49.99 6.76 -12.08
N CYS A 104 50.04 8.09 -12.26
CA CYS A 104 50.92 8.78 -13.23
C CYS A 104 52.27 9.11 -12.60
#